data_AF-A0A7V9H6L4-F1
#
_entry.id   AF-A0A7V9H6L4-F1
#
_cell.length_a   1.000
_cell.length_b   1.000
_cell.length_c   1.000
_cell.angle_alpha   90.00
_cell.angle_beta   90.00
_cell.angle_gamma   90.00
#
_symmetry.space_group_name_H-M   'P 1'
#
loop_
_entity.id
_entity.type
_entity.pdbx_description
1 polymer ?
#
loop_
_entity_poly.entity_id
_entity_poly.type
_entity_poly.pdbx_seq_one_letter_code
_entity_poly.pdbx_strand_id
1 'polypeptide(L)'
;IAGAQTGAAINVHIDPAGACGLEVIDVLVDEGFDPTRLVLSHMDEHMDYAYHLAVAETGAAVEYDTFGSEFYWGRLEREPTDLERFAGVRHLLDAGHRDRIVLGCDIWLKMGLRRYGGMGYDHLLRRVVPALRNAYDVTQDEIAAMLVDTPRRILDRP
;
A
#
# COMPACT_ATOMS: atom_id res chain seq x y z
N ILE A 1 -14.99 18.56 -1.12
CA ILE A 1 -13.53 18.29 -1.33
C ILE A 1 -13.12 18.37 -2.81
N ALA A 2 -11.89 18.82 -3.14
CA ALA A 2 -11.38 18.94 -4.53
C ALA A 2 -11.39 17.60 -5.32
N GLY A 3 -11.03 16.48 -4.68
CA GLY A 3 -11.11 15.15 -5.31
C GLY A 3 -12.52 14.81 -5.80
N ALA A 4 -13.54 15.07 -4.98
CA ALA A 4 -14.94 14.85 -5.34
C ALA A 4 -15.41 15.73 -6.51
N GLN A 5 -14.94 16.98 -6.58
CA GLN A 5 -15.29 17.91 -7.67
C GLN A 5 -14.58 17.59 -8.99
N THR A 6 -13.36 17.04 -8.92
CA THR A 6 -12.47 16.91 -10.08
C THR A 6 -12.34 15.49 -10.60
N GLY A 7 -12.85 14.50 -9.85
CA GLY A 7 -12.60 13.10 -10.12
C GLY A 7 -11.11 12.75 -10.10
N ALA A 8 -10.30 13.43 -9.29
CA ALA A 8 -8.93 13.00 -9.03
C ALA A 8 -8.92 12.01 -7.85
N ALA A 9 -8.08 10.97 -7.93
CA ALA A 9 -7.81 10.10 -6.80
C ALA A 9 -7.21 10.91 -5.64
N ILE A 10 -7.43 10.44 -4.41
CA ILE A 10 -6.80 10.97 -3.21
C ILE A 10 -5.88 9.88 -2.66
N ASN A 11 -4.64 10.27 -2.38
CA ASN A 11 -3.71 9.46 -1.63
C ASN A 11 -3.45 10.16 -0.29
N VAL A 12 -3.53 9.41 0.81
CA VAL A 12 -3.36 9.95 2.16
C VAL A 12 -2.21 9.22 2.83
N HIS A 13 -1.20 9.99 3.23
CA HIS A 13 -0.14 9.55 4.13
C HIS A 13 -0.73 9.28 5.53
N ILE A 14 -0.61 8.05 6.01
CA ILE A 14 -1.03 7.65 7.36
C ILE A 14 0.19 7.66 8.29
N ASP A 15 0.00 8.19 9.50
CA ASP A 15 1.04 8.18 10.54
C ASP A 15 1.15 6.76 11.13
N PRO A 16 2.35 6.16 11.19
CA PRO A 16 2.55 4.79 11.71
C PRO A 16 2.14 4.59 13.17
N ALA A 17 2.10 5.67 13.95
CA ALA A 17 1.70 5.63 15.35
C ALA A 17 0.18 5.57 15.53
N GLY A 18 -0.62 5.74 14.47
CA GLY A 18 -2.08 5.81 14.54
C GLY A 18 -2.80 4.95 13.50
N ALA A 19 -3.83 4.23 13.93
CA ALA A 19 -4.78 3.53 13.05
C ALA A 19 -5.93 4.45 12.61
N CYS A 20 -5.64 5.71 12.26
CA CYS A 20 -6.66 6.73 11.98
C CYS A 20 -7.25 6.66 10.56
N GLY A 21 -6.78 5.74 9.70
CA GLY A 21 -7.23 5.68 8.31
C GLY A 21 -8.73 5.45 8.14
N LEU A 22 -9.40 4.75 9.07
CA LEU A 22 -10.86 4.61 9.04
C LEU A 22 -11.57 5.95 9.30
N GLU A 23 -11.09 6.73 10.27
CA GLU A 23 -11.62 8.07 10.54
C GLU A 23 -11.40 9.02 9.34
N VAL A 24 -10.23 8.90 8.69
CA VAL A 24 -9.93 9.64 7.45
C VAL A 24 -10.91 9.26 6.34
N ILE A 25 -11.18 7.96 6.15
CA ILE A 25 -12.15 7.49 5.16
C ILE A 25 -13.53 8.07 5.45
N ASP A 26 -14.00 8.02 6.70
CA ASP A 26 -15.31 8.53 7.11
C ASP A 26 -15.45 10.02 6.75
N VAL A 27 -14.45 10.85 7.08
CA VAL A 27 -14.46 12.28 6.73
C VAL A 27 -14.52 12.51 5.22
N LEU A 28 -13.77 11.74 4.43
CA LEU A 28 -13.77 11.89 2.97
C LEU A 28 -15.10 11.45 2.35
N VAL A 29 -15.68 10.36 2.86
CA VAL A 29 -16.98 9.83 2.42
C VAL A 29 -18.12 10.79 2.76
N ASP A 30 -18.13 11.35 3.97
CA ASP A 30 -19.14 12.34 4.42
C ASP A 30 -19.16 13.60 3.53
N GLU A 31 -17.99 13.94 2.97
CA GLU A 31 -17.81 15.04 2.02
C GLU A 31 -18.07 14.64 0.55
N GLY A 32 -18.59 13.43 0.32
CA GLY A 32 -19.04 12.91 -0.97
C GLY A 32 -17.92 12.35 -1.86
N PHE A 33 -16.76 11.99 -1.29
CA PHE A 33 -15.71 11.31 -2.05
C PHE A 33 -16.01 9.81 -2.20
N ASP A 34 -15.73 9.26 -3.38
CA ASP A 34 -15.85 7.81 -3.64
C ASP A 34 -14.63 7.09 -3.03
N PRO A 35 -14.82 6.26 -1.98
CA PRO A 35 -13.71 5.57 -1.33
C PRO A 35 -13.00 4.60 -2.27
N THR A 36 -13.64 4.15 -3.35
CA THR A 36 -12.98 3.27 -4.32
C THR A 36 -11.81 3.92 -5.07
N ARG A 37 -11.66 5.25 -4.94
CA ARG A 37 -10.56 6.04 -5.52
C ARG A 37 -9.63 6.65 -4.47
N LEU A 38 -9.75 6.18 -3.24
CA LEU A 38 -8.88 6.53 -2.12
C LEU A 38 -7.76 5.50 -2.00
N VAL A 39 -6.55 5.98 -1.73
CA VAL A 39 -5.37 5.18 -1.38
C VAL A 39 -4.88 5.64 -0.03
N LEU A 40 -4.69 4.72 0.91
CA LEU A 40 -4.02 5.01 2.18
C LEU A 40 -2.58 4.47 2.10
N SER A 41 -1.60 5.37 2.15
CA SER A 41 -0.15 5.07 2.16
C SER A 41 0.34 4.60 3.51
N HIS A 42 1.50 3.96 3.51
CA HIS A 42 2.21 3.49 4.71
C HIS A 42 1.41 2.56 5.61
N MET A 43 0.40 1.89 5.05
CA MET A 43 -0.35 0.89 5.78
C MET A 43 0.57 -0.24 6.24
N ASP A 44 1.68 -0.47 5.52
CA ASP A 44 2.70 -1.44 5.84
C ASP A 44 3.82 -0.95 6.78
N GLU A 45 3.73 0.27 7.32
CA GLU A 45 4.56 0.73 8.45
C GLU A 45 3.90 0.36 9.81
N HIS A 46 2.58 0.10 9.82
CA HIS A 46 1.81 -0.42 10.96
C HIS A 46 1.12 -1.75 10.62
N MET A 47 1.79 -2.87 10.90
CA MET A 47 1.28 -4.21 10.57
C MET A 47 0.15 -4.69 11.51
N ASP A 48 -1.07 -4.23 11.24
CA ASP A 48 -2.32 -4.73 11.83
C ASP A 48 -3.25 -5.25 10.73
N TYR A 49 -3.35 -6.57 10.63
CA TYR A 49 -4.12 -7.23 9.58
C TYR A 49 -5.62 -6.95 9.67
N ALA A 50 -6.17 -6.83 10.88
CA ALA A 50 -7.60 -6.55 11.05
C ALA A 50 -7.91 -5.13 10.60
N TYR A 51 -7.02 -4.19 10.90
CA TYR A 51 -7.12 -2.81 10.43
C TYR A 51 -7.00 -2.72 8.91
N HIS A 52 -6.04 -3.42 8.30
CA HIS A 52 -5.87 -3.43 6.84
C HIS A 52 -7.10 -4.01 6.13
N LEU A 53 -7.68 -5.09 6.66
CA LEU A 53 -8.92 -5.65 6.15
C LEU A 53 -10.08 -4.66 6.27
N ALA A 54 -10.27 -4.04 7.44
CA ALA A 54 -11.33 -3.07 7.65
C ALA A 54 -11.22 -1.89 6.67
N VAL A 55 -10.01 -1.41 6.37
CA VAL A 55 -9.78 -0.40 5.33
C VAL A 55 -10.17 -0.92 3.95
N ALA A 56 -9.72 -2.12 3.56
CA ALA A 56 -10.05 -2.70 2.27
C ALA A 56 -11.57 -2.93 2.07
N GLU A 57 -12.30 -3.28 3.15
CA GLU A 57 -13.75 -3.46 3.15
C GLU A 57 -14.52 -2.16 2.86
N THR A 58 -13.95 -0.99 3.16
CA THR A 58 -14.55 0.30 2.77
C THR A 58 -14.51 0.57 1.26
N GLY A 59 -13.70 -0.19 0.52
CA GLY A 59 -13.41 0.03 -0.89
C GLY A 59 -12.14 0.85 -1.16
N ALA A 60 -11.55 1.48 -0.14
CA ALA A 60 -10.24 2.13 -0.26
C ALA A 60 -9.14 1.12 -0.60
N ALA A 61 -8.10 1.59 -1.28
CA ALA A 61 -6.90 0.80 -1.51
C ALA A 61 -5.95 0.91 -0.31
N VAL A 62 -5.47 -0.24 0.15
CA VAL A 62 -4.39 -0.39 1.11
C VAL A 62 -3.08 -0.40 0.34
N GLU A 63 -2.23 0.59 0.59
CA GLU A 63 -0.93 0.69 -0.06
C GLU A 63 0.17 0.11 0.82
N TYR A 64 0.87 -0.88 0.27
CA TYR A 64 2.10 -1.42 0.83
C TYR A 64 3.26 -0.79 0.05
N ASP A 65 3.64 0.42 0.45
CA ASP A 65 4.58 1.25 -0.29
C ASP A 65 6.00 1.26 0.27
N THR A 66 6.31 0.56 1.35
CA THR A 66 7.63 0.65 1.98
C THR A 66 8.54 -0.55 1.73
N PHE A 67 8.28 -1.35 0.68
CA PHE A 67 9.16 -2.48 0.34
C PHE A 67 10.63 -2.06 0.15
N GLY A 68 11.52 -2.76 0.84
CA GLY A 68 12.96 -2.45 0.88
C GLY A 68 13.36 -1.40 1.92
N SER A 69 12.41 -0.79 2.63
CA SER A 69 12.62 -0.01 3.86
C SER A 69 12.62 -0.95 5.06
N GLU A 70 13.80 -1.27 5.58
CA GLU A 70 13.98 -2.14 6.76
C GLU A 70 14.96 -1.51 7.76
N PHE A 71 14.81 -0.21 8.03
CA PHE A 71 15.66 0.52 8.96
C PHE A 71 14.93 0.89 10.25
N TYR A 72 15.71 1.35 11.22
CA TYR A 72 15.18 1.95 12.44
C TYR A 72 15.12 3.46 12.28
N TRP A 73 14.05 4.08 12.74
CA TRP A 73 13.94 5.53 12.84
C TRP A 73 13.67 5.94 14.29
N GLY A 74 13.69 7.25 14.56
CA GLY A 74 13.38 7.78 15.88
C GLY A 74 14.37 7.29 16.94
N ARG A 75 13.84 6.68 18.00
CA ARG A 75 14.66 6.13 19.09
C ARG A 75 14.93 4.65 18.89
N LEU A 76 13.89 3.84 18.65
CA LEU A 76 13.97 2.37 18.52
C LEU A 76 12.84 1.78 17.68
N GLU A 77 12.05 2.62 17.01
CA GLU A 77 10.98 2.19 16.12
C GLU A 77 11.59 1.57 14.87
N ARG A 78 11.05 0.44 14.44
CA ARG A 78 11.57 -0.34 13.33
C ARG A 78 10.51 -0.44 12.25
N GLU A 79 10.93 -0.17 11.03
CA GLU A 79 10.17 -0.53 9.85
C GLU A 79 9.95 -2.04 9.76
N PRO A 80 8.74 -2.50 9.40
CA PRO A 80 8.51 -3.90 9.08
C PRO A 80 9.50 -4.42 8.03
N THR A 81 9.74 -5.72 8.03
CA THR A 81 10.54 -6.39 6.99
C THR A 81 9.67 -6.69 5.78
N ASP A 82 10.30 -6.88 4.63
CA ASP A 82 9.62 -7.38 3.43
C ASP A 82 8.90 -8.71 3.70
N LEU A 83 9.42 -9.57 4.59
CA LEU A 83 8.77 -10.82 4.99
C LEU A 83 7.44 -10.59 5.73
N GLU A 84 7.40 -9.58 6.61
CA GLU A 84 6.18 -9.17 7.30
C GLU A 84 5.18 -8.54 6.30
N ARG A 85 5.68 -7.72 5.37
CA ARG A 85 4.86 -7.15 4.28
C ARG A 85 4.26 -8.23 3.39
N PHE A 86 5.03 -9.25 3.00
CA PHE A 86 4.50 -10.37 2.21
C PHE A 86 3.38 -11.12 2.94
N ALA A 87 3.52 -11.32 4.26
CA ALA A 87 2.47 -11.94 5.07
C ALA A 87 1.18 -11.09 5.11
N GLY A 88 1.33 -9.76 5.25
CA GLY A 88 0.20 -8.84 5.18
C GLY A 88 -0.51 -8.82 3.82
N VAL A 89 0.26 -8.77 2.72
CA VAL A 89 -0.29 -8.90 1.36
C VAL A 89 -1.07 -10.20 1.20
N ARG A 90 -0.50 -11.33 1.65
CA ARG A 90 -1.18 -12.64 1.57
C ARG A 90 -2.49 -12.64 2.37
N HIS A 91 -2.53 -12.01 3.53
CA HIS A 91 -3.74 -11.91 4.35
C HIS A 91 -4.87 -11.18 3.63
N LEU A 92 -4.57 -10.05 2.97
CA LEU A 92 -5.55 -9.30 2.17
C LEU A 92 -6.03 -10.10 0.96
N LEU A 93 -5.12 -10.82 0.30
CA LEU A 93 -5.46 -11.68 -0.85
C LEU A 93 -6.34 -12.86 -0.44
N ASP A 94 -6.07 -13.50 0.72
CA ASP A 94 -6.87 -14.61 1.25
C ASP A 94 -8.29 -14.20 1.61
N ALA A 95 -8.49 -12.96 2.05
CA ALA A 95 -9.79 -12.36 2.26
C ALA A 95 -10.48 -11.86 0.96
N GLY A 96 -9.82 -11.98 -0.20
CA GLY A 96 -10.40 -11.67 -1.50
C GLY A 96 -10.24 -10.20 -1.94
N HIS A 97 -9.42 -9.40 -1.27
CA HIS A 97 -9.26 -7.96 -1.53
C HIS A 97 -8.17 -7.61 -2.55
N ARG A 98 -7.91 -8.48 -3.54
CA ARG A 98 -6.83 -8.26 -4.53
C ARG A 98 -6.94 -6.96 -5.33
N ASP A 99 -8.14 -6.42 -5.49
CA ASP A 99 -8.45 -5.18 -6.23
C ASP A 99 -8.38 -3.92 -5.34
N ARG A 100 -7.93 -4.09 -4.09
CA ARG A 100 -7.76 -3.06 -3.06
C ARG A 100 -6.32 -2.99 -2.54
N ILE A 101 -5.36 -3.57 -3.25
CA ILE A 101 -3.95 -3.52 -2.88
C ILE A 101 -3.17 -2.79 -3.97
N VAL A 102 -2.28 -1.88 -3.56
CA VAL A 102 -1.27 -1.26 -4.43
C VAL A 102 0.10 -1.37 -3.76
N LEU A 103 1.17 -1.52 -4.55
CA LEU A 103 2.51 -1.80 -4.04
C LEU A 103 3.51 -0.72 -4.48
N GLY A 104 4.44 -0.35 -3.59
CA GLY A 104 5.47 0.66 -3.82
C GLY A 104 6.78 0.38 -3.07
N CYS A 105 7.72 1.35 -3.10
CA CYS A 105 8.97 1.29 -2.33
C CYS A 105 9.30 2.59 -1.56
N ASP A 106 8.43 3.61 -1.66
CA ASP A 106 8.57 4.95 -1.06
C ASP A 106 10.02 5.43 -0.93
N ILE A 107 10.73 5.52 -2.06
CA ILE A 107 12.11 5.97 -2.03
C ILE A 107 12.15 7.47 -1.86
N TRP A 108 12.20 7.91 -0.60
CA TRP A 108 12.27 9.32 -0.22
C TRP A 108 13.67 9.76 0.25
N LEU A 109 14.54 8.81 0.64
CA LEU A 109 15.93 9.08 1.02
C LEU A 109 16.94 8.62 -0.05
N LYS A 110 18.06 9.33 -0.16
CA LYS A 110 19.19 8.92 -1.03
C LYS A 110 19.65 7.50 -0.75
N MET A 111 19.68 7.10 0.53
CA MET A 111 20.09 5.76 0.94
C MET A 111 19.18 4.64 0.42
N GLY A 112 17.94 4.93 0.00
CA GLY A 112 17.07 3.96 -0.66
C GLY A 112 17.47 3.66 -2.12
N LEU A 113 18.26 4.52 -2.76
CA LEU A 113 18.70 4.33 -4.14
C LEU A 113 19.89 3.36 -4.24
N ARG A 114 19.92 2.55 -5.31
CA ARG A 114 21.04 1.63 -5.65
C ARG A 114 22.42 2.29 -5.56
N ARG A 115 22.51 3.54 -6.04
CA ARG A 115 23.76 4.31 -6.08
C ARG A 115 24.37 4.49 -4.68
N TYR A 116 23.55 4.49 -3.64
CA TYR A 116 23.96 4.69 -2.25
C TYR A 116 23.84 3.42 -1.41
N GLY A 117 23.68 2.25 -2.04
CA GLY A 117 23.61 0.95 -1.36
C GLY A 117 22.20 0.48 -1.01
N GLY A 118 21.17 1.26 -1.31
CA GLY A 118 19.78 0.87 -1.12
C GLY A 118 19.26 -0.12 -2.16
N MET A 119 18.01 -0.52 -1.98
CA MET A 119 17.37 -1.54 -2.83
C MET A 119 16.99 -1.01 -4.22
N GLY A 120 16.68 0.29 -4.35
CA GLY A 120 16.28 0.93 -5.61
C GLY A 120 14.84 0.69 -6.03
N TYR A 121 14.35 1.48 -7.00
CA TYR A 121 12.99 1.33 -7.54
C TYR A 121 12.76 -0.05 -8.18
N ASP A 122 13.83 -0.69 -8.67
CA ASP A 122 13.75 -2.01 -9.26
C ASP A 122 13.51 -3.12 -8.24
N HIS A 123 13.63 -2.85 -6.93
CA HIS A 123 13.38 -3.81 -5.86
C HIS A 123 12.01 -4.48 -5.97
N LEU A 124 10.97 -3.68 -6.24
CA LEU A 124 9.60 -4.16 -6.39
C LEU A 124 9.50 -5.26 -7.45
N LEU A 125 10.04 -5.00 -8.65
CA LEU A 125 9.93 -5.95 -9.78
C LEU A 125 11.01 -7.04 -9.75
N ARG A 126 12.18 -6.75 -9.18
CA ARG A 126 13.35 -7.65 -9.19
C ARG A 126 13.34 -8.64 -8.03
N ARG A 127 12.72 -8.28 -6.89
CA ARG A 127 12.76 -9.09 -5.66
C ARG A 127 11.36 -9.37 -5.09
N VAL A 128 10.53 -8.33 -4.92
CA VAL A 128 9.20 -8.48 -4.31
C VAL A 128 8.26 -9.33 -5.17
N VAL A 129 8.09 -9.00 -6.45
CA VAL A 129 7.22 -9.77 -7.35
C VAL A 129 7.63 -11.25 -7.47
N PRO A 130 8.92 -11.58 -7.71
CA PRO A 130 9.35 -12.97 -7.68
C PRO A 130 9.12 -13.66 -6.33
N ALA A 131 9.30 -12.98 -5.20
CA ALA A 131 9.09 -13.56 -3.88
C ALA A 131 7.60 -13.86 -3.63
N LEU A 132 6.71 -12.89 -3.89
CA LEU A 132 5.26 -13.06 -3.78
C LEU A 132 4.79 -14.26 -4.63
N ARG A 133 5.26 -14.35 -5.88
CA ARG A 133 4.85 -15.43 -6.79
C ARG A 133 5.39 -16.81 -6.38
N ASN A 134 6.67 -16.90 -6.04
CA ASN A 134 7.34 -18.19 -5.90
C ASN A 134 7.37 -18.71 -4.44
N ALA A 135 7.23 -17.84 -3.45
CA ALA A 135 7.32 -18.20 -2.02
C ALA A 135 6.01 -18.01 -1.25
N TYR A 136 5.07 -17.20 -1.77
CA TYR A 136 3.77 -16.93 -1.15
C TYR A 136 2.59 -17.31 -2.06
N ASP A 137 2.88 -18.06 -3.14
CA ASP A 137 1.90 -18.58 -4.10
C ASP A 137 0.92 -17.54 -4.66
N VAL A 138 1.36 -16.28 -4.76
CA VAL A 138 0.56 -15.21 -5.36
C VAL A 138 0.51 -15.42 -6.88
N THR A 139 -0.70 -15.56 -7.40
CA THR A 139 -0.95 -15.86 -8.81
C THR A 139 -0.57 -14.67 -9.70
N GLN A 140 -0.35 -14.95 -10.99
CA GLN A 140 -0.06 -13.89 -11.97
C GLN A 140 -1.21 -12.88 -12.09
N ASP A 141 -2.46 -13.32 -11.91
CA ASP A 141 -3.65 -12.46 -11.95
C ASP A 141 -3.72 -11.56 -10.71
N GLU A 142 -3.39 -12.07 -9.52
CA GLU A 142 -3.27 -11.24 -8.30
C GLU A 142 -2.13 -10.22 -8.44
N ILE A 143 -0.96 -10.62 -8.98
CA ILE A 143 0.14 -9.68 -9.26
C ILE A 143 -0.32 -8.59 -10.25
N ALA A 144 -1.02 -8.96 -11.32
CA ALA A 144 -1.56 -8.00 -12.28
C ALA A 144 -2.59 -7.06 -11.63
N ALA A 145 -3.44 -7.60 -10.76
CA ALA A 145 -4.40 -6.79 -10.01
C ALA A 145 -3.70 -5.70 -9.19
N MET A 146 -2.66 -6.06 -8.43
CA MET A 146 -1.97 -5.13 -7.53
C MET A 146 -1.08 -4.10 -8.25
N LEU A 147 -0.42 -4.49 -9.35
CA LEU A 147 0.56 -3.64 -10.04
C LEU A 147 0.02 -2.90 -11.26
N VAL A 148 -1.08 -3.36 -11.84
CA VAL A 148 -1.60 -2.83 -13.11
C VAL A 148 -3.05 -2.41 -12.96
N ASP A 149 -3.94 -3.34 -12.59
CA ASP A 149 -5.38 -3.07 -12.68
C ASP A 149 -5.87 -2.10 -11.61
N THR A 150 -5.46 -2.28 -10.36
CA THR A 150 -5.84 -1.40 -9.25
C THR A 150 -5.28 0.01 -9.44
N PRO A 151 -3.97 0.21 -9.71
CA PRO A 151 -3.44 1.55 -10.00
C PRO A 151 -4.11 2.20 -11.22
N ARG A 152 -4.34 1.45 -12.29
CA ARG A 152 -5.03 1.95 -13.49
C ARG A 152 -6.44 2.41 -13.17
N ARG A 153 -7.23 1.59 -12.47
CA ARG A 153 -8.61 1.91 -12.08
C ARG A 153 -8.68 3.18 -11.22
N ILE A 154 -7.73 3.36 -10.30
CA ILE A 154 -7.73 4.48 -9.36
C ILE A 154 -7.31 5.78 -10.07
N LEU A 155 -6.24 5.73 -10.86
CA LEU A 155 -5.62 6.91 -11.48
C LEU A 155 -6.29 7.34 -12.80
N ASP A 156 -7.06 6.46 -13.44
CA ASP A 156 -7.86 6.82 -14.60
C ASP A 156 -8.96 7.80 -14.18
N ARG A 157 -8.97 8.99 -14.80
CA ARG A 157 -9.92 10.05 -14.47
C ARG A 157 -11.14 9.91 -15.38
N PRO A 158 -12.36 9.87 -14.85
CA PRO A 158 -13.58 9.89 -15.66
C PRO A 158 -13.73 11.20 -16.43
#